data_AF-A0A821L1A6-F1
#
_entry.id   AF-A0A821L1A6-F1
#
_cell.length_a   1.000
_cell.length_b   1.000
_cell.length_c   1.000
_cell.angle_alpha   90.00
_cell.angle_beta   90.00
_cell.angle_gamma   90.00
#
_symmetry.space_group_name_H-M   'P 1'
#
loop_
_entity.id
_entity.type
_entity.pdbx_description
1 polymer ?
#
loop_
_entity_poly.entity_id
_entity_poly.type
_entity_poly.pdbx_seq_one_letter_code
_entity_poly.pdbx_strand_id
1 'polypeptide(L)'
;SDRDSITGMLKYNETKFPYGMLALSDYIHLKGLLFGIYSSSGEKTCKKYPGSWQHEYLDTALFSSWNIDFLKLDCCYQDNIKDRATAYISWTKALSIQNRSIVFTCDTDEFLLNENNLEFPFQWAPEYCNMVRIWGDIENEWESTLSISNHAANIYYAYQPGYWNDLNILTVGLGKQIIEEYISQFSLWAIMSSPLIAENDLRIMTKEIANILTNKEVIAINQGKLCRSGNMI
;
A
#
# COMPACT_ATOMS: atom_id res chain seq x y z
N SER A 1 -17.61 -12.00 -16.09
CA SER A 1 -16.74 -10.87 -15.71
C SER A 1 -17.61 -9.91 -14.91
N ASP A 2 -17.20 -9.50 -13.71
CA ASP A 2 -17.97 -8.53 -12.89
C ASP A 2 -17.73 -7.06 -13.34
N ARG A 3 -17.12 -6.87 -14.50
CA ARG A 3 -17.02 -5.58 -15.20
C ARG A 3 -18.28 -5.29 -16.00
N ASP A 4 -18.45 -4.04 -16.40
CA ASP A 4 -19.48 -3.69 -17.38
C ASP A 4 -19.26 -4.40 -18.72
N SER A 5 -20.32 -5.02 -19.24
CA SER A 5 -20.23 -5.83 -20.46
C SER A 5 -20.09 -4.99 -21.73
N ILE A 6 -20.41 -3.69 -21.67
CA ILE A 6 -20.32 -2.78 -22.82
C ILE A 6 -19.02 -1.99 -22.74
N THR A 7 -18.73 -1.38 -21.58
CA THR A 7 -17.57 -0.48 -21.45
C THR A 7 -16.30 -1.17 -20.95
N GLY A 8 -16.41 -2.36 -20.35
CA GLY A 8 -15.29 -3.04 -19.69
C GLY A 8 -14.88 -2.43 -18.33
N MET A 9 -15.59 -1.39 -17.87
CA MET A 9 -15.25 -0.70 -16.61
C MET A 9 -15.51 -1.57 -15.38
N LEU A 10 -14.70 -1.38 -14.33
CA LEU A 10 -14.99 -1.93 -13.01
C LEU A 10 -16.34 -1.41 -12.49
N LYS A 11 -17.08 -2.28 -11.81
CA LYS A 11 -18.31 -1.93 -11.10
C LYS A 11 -18.06 -1.92 -9.60
N TYR A 12 -18.47 -0.85 -8.93
CA TYR A 12 -18.58 -0.86 -7.48
C TYR A 12 -19.86 -1.60 -7.06
N ASN A 13 -19.89 -2.09 -5.82
CA ASN A 13 -21.08 -2.75 -5.29
C ASN A 13 -22.11 -1.69 -4.87
N GLU A 14 -23.20 -1.54 -5.62
CA GLU A 14 -24.23 -0.53 -5.36
C GLU A 14 -24.99 -0.74 -4.04
N THR A 15 -25.08 -1.98 -3.52
CA THR A 15 -25.65 -2.20 -2.19
C THR A 15 -24.76 -1.64 -1.08
N LYS A 16 -23.43 -1.76 -1.22
CA LYS A 16 -22.46 -1.27 -0.23
C LYS A 16 -22.11 0.20 -0.42
N PHE A 17 -22.11 0.67 -1.66
CA PHE A 17 -21.79 2.03 -2.08
C PHE A 17 -22.95 2.63 -2.89
N PRO A 18 -24.12 2.86 -2.26
CA PRO A 18 -25.35 3.24 -2.97
C PRO A 18 -25.29 4.60 -3.64
N TYR A 19 -24.36 5.46 -3.23
CA TYR A 19 -24.13 6.79 -3.82
C TYR A 19 -22.93 6.81 -4.77
N GLY A 20 -22.29 5.66 -5.00
CA GLY A 20 -21.12 5.52 -5.84
C GLY A 20 -19.81 6.03 -5.22
N MET A 21 -18.72 5.76 -5.93
CA MET A 21 -17.37 6.02 -5.45
C MET A 21 -16.99 7.51 -5.46
N LEU A 22 -17.50 8.28 -6.43
CA LEU A 22 -17.27 9.73 -6.48
C LEU A 22 -17.89 10.43 -5.26
N ALA A 23 -19.14 10.10 -4.90
CA ALA A 23 -19.78 10.69 -3.72
C ALA A 23 -19.07 10.33 -2.41
N LEU A 24 -18.53 9.10 -2.32
CA LEU A 24 -17.69 8.69 -1.18
C LEU A 24 -16.39 9.52 -1.12
N SER A 25 -15.71 9.67 -2.26
CA SER A 25 -14.49 10.47 -2.37
C SER A 25 -14.74 11.93 -1.98
N ASP A 26 -15.79 12.55 -2.53
CA ASP A 26 -16.19 13.92 -2.22
C ASP A 26 -16.49 14.11 -0.73
N TYR A 27 -17.14 13.12 -0.10
CA TYR A 27 -17.38 13.14 1.35
C TYR A 27 -16.08 13.08 2.15
N ILE A 28 -15.12 12.23 1.75
CA ILE A 28 -13.81 12.11 2.41
C ILE A 28 -13.02 13.42 2.27
N HIS A 29 -12.99 14.00 1.07
CA HIS A 29 -12.32 15.28 0.80
C HIS A 29 -12.96 16.44 1.56
N LEU A 30 -14.29 16.45 1.72
CA LEU A 30 -14.99 17.45 2.54
C LEU A 30 -14.55 17.41 4.02
N LYS A 31 -14.01 16.29 4.50
CA LYS A 31 -13.43 16.16 5.84
C LYS A 31 -11.94 16.54 5.91
N GLY A 32 -11.35 17.00 4.80
CA GLY A 32 -9.93 17.33 4.72
C GLY A 32 -9.02 16.10 4.70
N LEU A 33 -9.57 14.94 4.35
CA LEU A 33 -8.83 13.68 4.21
C LEU A 33 -8.63 13.35 2.72
N LEU A 34 -7.77 12.38 2.44
CA LEU A 34 -7.51 11.85 1.09
C LEU A 34 -8.10 10.45 0.94
N PHE A 35 -8.44 10.05 -0.28
CA PHE A 35 -9.13 8.79 -0.56
C PHE A 35 -8.23 7.79 -1.31
N GLY A 36 -8.10 6.57 -0.78
CA GLY A 36 -7.35 5.49 -1.39
C GLY A 36 -8.23 4.38 -1.96
N ILE A 37 -7.78 3.74 -3.05
CA ILE A 37 -8.41 2.54 -3.60
C ILE A 37 -7.40 1.40 -3.81
N TYR A 38 -7.92 0.21 -4.05
CA TYR A 38 -7.17 -1.01 -4.28
C TYR A 38 -7.54 -1.62 -5.64
N SER A 39 -6.55 -2.15 -6.35
CA SER A 39 -6.74 -3.05 -7.48
C SER A 39 -5.64 -4.13 -7.51
N SER A 40 -5.68 -5.00 -8.50
CA SER A 40 -4.61 -5.94 -8.82
C SER A 40 -4.20 -5.81 -10.27
N SER A 41 -2.90 -5.90 -10.53
CA SER A 41 -2.32 -5.86 -11.87
C SER A 41 -2.57 -7.13 -12.69
N GLY A 42 -2.92 -8.25 -12.04
CA GLY A 42 -3.29 -9.48 -12.71
C GLY A 42 -4.76 -9.52 -13.16
N GLU A 43 -5.22 -10.70 -13.59
CA GLU A 43 -6.60 -10.90 -14.08
C GLU A 43 -7.65 -10.77 -12.99
N LYS A 44 -7.26 -11.02 -11.73
CA LYS A 44 -8.11 -10.98 -10.56
C LYS A 44 -7.37 -10.36 -9.38
N THR A 45 -8.12 -9.81 -8.44
CA THR A 45 -7.58 -9.50 -7.10
C THR A 45 -7.30 -10.77 -6.33
N CYS A 46 -6.53 -10.69 -5.23
CA CYS A 46 -6.28 -11.85 -4.37
C CYS A 46 -7.59 -12.44 -3.78
N LYS A 47 -8.64 -11.61 -3.67
CA LYS A 47 -10.00 -12.04 -3.26
C LYS A 47 -10.92 -12.40 -4.44
N LYS A 48 -10.35 -12.63 -5.63
CA LYS A 48 -11.01 -13.11 -6.86
C LYS A 48 -12.04 -12.16 -7.49
N TYR A 49 -12.02 -10.87 -7.12
CA TYR A 49 -12.73 -9.82 -7.86
C TYR A 49 -11.98 -9.50 -9.17
N PRO A 50 -12.59 -8.79 -10.15
CA PRO A 50 -11.89 -8.42 -11.37
C PRO A 50 -10.60 -7.64 -11.07
N GLY A 51 -9.49 -8.12 -11.61
CA GLY A 51 -8.22 -7.39 -11.67
C GLY A 51 -8.14 -6.58 -12.95
N SER A 52 -7.03 -5.90 -13.17
CA SER A 52 -6.88 -4.84 -14.17
C SER A 52 -5.97 -5.19 -15.33
N TRP A 53 -5.54 -6.45 -15.46
CA TRP A 53 -4.77 -6.88 -16.62
C TRP A 53 -5.46 -6.50 -17.94
N GLN A 54 -4.73 -5.82 -18.83
CA GLN A 54 -5.22 -5.27 -20.12
C GLN A 54 -6.27 -4.15 -20.01
N HIS A 55 -6.52 -3.63 -18.81
CA HIS A 55 -7.47 -2.56 -18.55
C HIS A 55 -6.82 -1.37 -17.83
N GLU A 56 -5.49 -1.26 -17.84
CA GLU A 56 -4.73 -0.29 -17.05
C GLU A 56 -5.12 1.16 -17.36
N TYR A 57 -5.20 1.51 -18.65
CA TYR A 57 -5.64 2.85 -19.08
C TYR A 57 -7.11 3.12 -18.77
N LEU A 58 -7.97 2.10 -18.85
CA LEU A 58 -9.39 2.25 -18.55
C LEU A 58 -9.61 2.44 -17.05
N ASP A 59 -8.96 1.62 -16.24
CA ASP A 59 -9.13 1.61 -14.79
C ASP A 59 -8.47 2.85 -14.15
N THR A 60 -7.31 3.29 -14.64
CA THR A 60 -6.71 4.56 -14.17
C THR A 60 -7.57 5.78 -14.49
N ALA A 61 -8.19 5.82 -15.67
CA ALA A 61 -9.15 6.87 -16.02
C ALA A 61 -10.41 6.80 -15.12
N LEU A 62 -10.93 5.60 -14.86
CA LEU A 62 -12.06 5.39 -13.97
C LEU A 62 -11.74 5.86 -12.54
N PHE A 63 -10.61 5.45 -11.99
CA PHE A 63 -10.19 5.83 -10.65
C PHE A 63 -9.95 7.33 -10.53
N SER A 64 -9.35 7.94 -11.56
CA SER A 64 -9.18 9.39 -11.63
C SER A 64 -10.53 10.12 -11.65
N SER A 65 -11.54 9.57 -12.34
CA SER A 65 -12.90 10.11 -12.33
C SER A 65 -13.60 10.03 -10.97
N TRP A 66 -13.13 9.16 -10.07
CA TRP A 66 -13.57 9.08 -8.67
C TRP A 66 -12.73 9.95 -7.72
N ASN A 67 -11.83 10.77 -8.25
CA ASN A 67 -10.96 11.65 -7.46
C ASN A 67 -10.12 10.90 -6.42
N ILE A 68 -9.58 9.72 -6.71
CA ILE A 68 -8.69 9.03 -5.75
C ILE A 68 -7.35 9.78 -5.58
N ASP A 69 -6.71 9.63 -4.43
CA ASP A 69 -5.41 10.22 -4.10
C ASP A 69 -4.33 9.17 -3.86
N PHE A 70 -4.74 7.93 -3.62
CA PHE A 70 -3.86 6.82 -3.31
C PHE A 70 -4.34 5.56 -4.03
N LEU A 71 -3.42 4.79 -4.60
CA LEU A 71 -3.70 3.52 -5.25
C LEU A 71 -2.74 2.45 -4.74
N LYS A 72 -3.30 1.38 -4.18
CA LYS A 72 -2.59 0.10 -3.99
C LYS A 72 -2.86 -0.83 -5.15
N LEU A 73 -1.81 -1.29 -5.80
CA LEU A 73 -1.90 -2.25 -6.90
C LEU A 73 -1.19 -3.55 -6.52
N ASP A 74 -1.99 -4.56 -6.24
CA ASP A 74 -1.54 -5.91 -5.89
C ASP A 74 -0.99 -6.68 -7.10
N CYS A 75 -0.36 -7.83 -6.86
CA CYS A 75 0.27 -8.69 -7.88
C CYS A 75 -0.34 -10.10 -7.99
N CYS A 76 -1.53 -10.35 -7.45
CA CYS A 76 -2.22 -11.63 -7.60
C CYS A 76 -2.69 -11.92 -9.03
N TYR A 77 -2.70 -13.20 -9.43
CA TYR A 77 -3.20 -13.69 -10.73
C TYR A 77 -2.50 -13.08 -11.96
N GLN A 78 -1.17 -12.95 -11.89
CA GLN A 78 -0.31 -12.45 -12.95
C GLN A 78 0.24 -13.56 -13.87
N ASP A 79 -0.45 -14.69 -14.05
CA ASP A 79 0.06 -15.85 -14.81
C ASP A 79 0.47 -15.51 -16.26
N ASN A 80 -0.14 -14.47 -16.82
CA ASN A 80 0.11 -13.97 -18.18
C ASN A 80 1.13 -12.82 -18.24
N ILE A 81 1.72 -12.42 -17.12
CA ILE A 81 2.73 -11.37 -17.02
C ILE A 81 4.10 -12.02 -16.80
N LYS A 82 4.96 -11.91 -17.81
CA LYS A 82 6.31 -12.52 -17.76
C LYS A 82 7.26 -11.81 -16.81
N ASP A 83 7.21 -10.49 -16.80
CA ASP A 83 8.01 -9.64 -15.94
C ASP A 83 7.06 -8.76 -15.11
N ARG A 84 7.12 -8.92 -13.79
CA ARG A 84 6.21 -8.22 -12.88
C ARG A 84 6.46 -6.72 -12.85
N ALA A 85 7.69 -6.27 -13.06
CA ALA A 85 8.00 -4.85 -13.17
C ALA A 85 7.25 -4.22 -14.36
N THR A 86 7.13 -4.95 -15.48
CA THR A 86 6.39 -4.47 -16.67
C THR A 86 4.94 -4.11 -16.36
N ALA A 87 4.27 -4.80 -15.42
CA ALA A 87 2.92 -4.44 -15.01
C ALA A 87 2.88 -3.06 -14.31
N TYR A 88 3.85 -2.75 -13.45
CA TYR A 88 3.91 -1.46 -12.77
C TYR A 88 4.33 -0.32 -13.69
N ILE A 89 5.16 -0.61 -14.71
CA ILE A 89 5.52 0.35 -15.76
C ILE A 89 4.29 0.80 -16.56
N SER A 90 3.42 -0.13 -16.97
CA SER A 90 2.21 0.21 -17.73
C SER A 90 1.25 1.08 -16.91
N TRP A 91 1.10 0.77 -15.62
CA TRP A 91 0.30 1.57 -14.69
C TRP A 91 0.86 2.97 -14.47
N THR A 92 2.17 3.10 -14.31
CA THR A 92 2.82 4.42 -14.15
C THR A 92 2.55 5.31 -15.37
N LYS A 93 2.65 4.74 -16.59
CA LYS A 93 2.32 5.44 -17.84
C LYS A 93 0.84 5.80 -17.94
N ALA A 94 -0.05 4.91 -17.50
CA ALA A 94 -1.48 5.15 -17.53
C ALA A 94 -1.91 6.21 -16.50
N LEU A 95 -1.26 6.26 -15.34
CA LEU A 95 -1.44 7.29 -14.31
C LEU A 95 -0.88 8.65 -14.75
N SER A 96 0.27 8.69 -15.42
CA SER A 96 0.95 9.96 -15.77
C SER A 96 0.19 10.82 -16.77
N ILE A 97 -0.74 10.25 -17.54
CA ILE A 97 -1.60 10.99 -18.47
C ILE A 97 -2.88 11.51 -17.81
N GLN A 98 -3.15 11.15 -16.55
CA GLN A 98 -4.31 11.62 -15.81
C GLN A 98 -4.02 13.00 -15.21
N ASN A 99 -5.03 13.87 -15.17
CA ASN A 99 -4.91 15.22 -14.59
C ASN A 99 -5.03 15.20 -13.05
N ARG A 100 -4.38 14.23 -12.39
CA ARG A 100 -4.41 14.06 -10.93
C ARG A 100 -3.16 13.35 -10.45
N SER A 101 -2.50 13.90 -9.42
CA SER A 101 -1.41 13.22 -8.73
C SER A 101 -1.98 12.17 -7.78
N ILE A 102 -1.58 10.91 -7.96
CA ILE A 102 -2.02 9.76 -7.15
C ILE A 102 -0.76 9.13 -6.55
N VAL A 103 -0.72 8.98 -5.22
CA VAL A 103 0.31 8.20 -4.55
C VAL A 103 0.14 6.74 -4.93
N PHE A 104 1.17 6.16 -5.54
CA PHE A 104 1.10 4.81 -6.10
C PHE A 104 1.96 3.84 -5.30
N THR A 105 1.32 2.84 -4.69
CA THR A 105 2.02 1.72 -4.06
C THR A 105 1.97 0.48 -4.94
N CYS A 106 3.16 -0.04 -5.20
CA CYS A 106 3.36 -1.29 -5.90
C CYS A 106 3.42 -2.44 -4.89
N ASP A 107 3.15 -3.64 -5.39
CA ASP A 107 3.16 -4.83 -4.56
C ASP A 107 4.12 -5.88 -5.12
N THR A 108 4.72 -6.66 -4.24
CA THR A 108 5.64 -7.71 -4.64
C THR A 108 5.31 -8.99 -3.90
N ASP A 109 5.76 -10.08 -4.46
CA ASP A 109 5.58 -11.40 -3.90
C ASP A 109 6.86 -11.80 -3.19
N GLU A 110 6.70 -12.62 -2.16
CA GLU A 110 7.80 -13.08 -1.30
C GLU A 110 8.93 -13.74 -2.10
N PHE A 111 8.60 -14.38 -3.23
CA PHE A 111 9.60 -14.99 -4.12
C PHE A 111 10.55 -14.00 -4.82
N LEU A 112 10.16 -12.73 -4.95
CA LEU A 112 11.00 -11.66 -5.53
C LEU A 112 11.85 -10.93 -4.49
N LEU A 113 11.71 -11.27 -3.21
CA LEU A 113 12.28 -10.54 -2.07
C LEU A 113 13.63 -11.11 -1.60
N ASN A 114 14.31 -11.88 -2.47
CA ASN A 114 15.68 -12.31 -2.24
C ASN A 114 16.64 -11.25 -2.83
N GLU A 115 17.58 -10.74 -2.02
CA GLU A 115 18.60 -9.76 -2.44
C GLU A 115 19.49 -10.25 -3.59
N ASN A 116 19.62 -11.56 -3.76
CA ASN A 116 20.36 -12.19 -4.87
C ASN A 116 19.51 -12.34 -6.14
N ASN A 117 18.22 -11.98 -6.08
CA ASN A 117 17.36 -11.94 -7.24
C ASN A 117 17.58 -10.60 -7.97
N LEU A 118 17.94 -10.67 -9.24
CA LEU A 118 18.08 -9.51 -10.13
C LEU A 118 16.75 -8.76 -10.34
N GLU A 119 15.63 -9.29 -9.84
CA GLU A 119 14.31 -8.65 -9.87
C GLU A 119 13.93 -7.96 -8.55
N PHE A 120 14.88 -7.81 -7.62
CA PHE A 120 14.62 -7.19 -6.32
C PHE A 120 13.97 -5.79 -6.49
N PRO A 121 12.85 -5.48 -5.80
CA PRO A 121 12.01 -4.33 -6.10
C PRO A 121 12.73 -2.99 -6.12
N PHE A 122 13.75 -2.83 -5.27
CA PHE A 122 14.54 -1.60 -5.20
C PHE A 122 15.24 -1.23 -6.52
N GLN A 123 15.47 -2.18 -7.43
CA GLN A 123 16.15 -1.90 -8.70
C GLN A 123 15.26 -1.17 -9.72
N TRP A 124 13.93 -1.24 -9.57
CA TRP A 124 12.97 -0.67 -10.53
C TRP A 124 11.89 0.18 -9.87
N ALA A 125 11.40 -0.20 -8.69
CA ALA A 125 10.26 0.45 -8.04
C ALA A 125 10.46 1.95 -7.79
N PRO A 126 11.66 2.47 -7.44
CA PRO A 126 11.85 3.91 -7.25
C PRO A 126 11.59 4.77 -8.50
N GLU A 127 11.62 4.19 -9.71
CA GLU A 127 11.29 4.90 -10.95
C GLU A 127 9.78 4.94 -11.22
N TYR A 128 9.03 3.96 -10.71
CA TYR A 128 7.64 3.72 -11.10
C TYR A 128 6.63 3.91 -9.95
N CYS A 129 7.07 3.80 -8.69
CA CYS A 129 6.20 3.70 -7.53
C CYS A 129 6.68 4.66 -6.43
N ASN A 130 5.73 5.20 -5.65
CA ASN A 130 6.06 5.98 -4.46
C ASN A 130 6.45 5.10 -3.26
N MET A 131 5.97 3.86 -3.24
CA MET A 131 6.39 2.85 -2.28
C MET A 131 6.14 1.45 -2.83
N VAL A 132 6.80 0.45 -2.24
CA VAL A 132 6.58 -0.96 -2.61
C VAL A 132 6.55 -1.83 -1.37
N ARG A 133 5.63 -2.80 -1.33
CA ARG A 133 5.64 -3.83 -0.29
C ARG A 133 6.93 -4.65 -0.41
N ILE A 134 7.70 -4.74 0.68
CA ILE A 134 9.02 -5.40 0.70
C ILE A 134 9.04 -6.76 1.40
N TRP A 135 7.90 -7.25 1.91
CA TRP A 135 7.82 -8.57 2.52
C TRP A 135 6.44 -9.20 2.33
N GLY A 136 6.24 -10.41 2.87
CA GLY A 136 4.93 -11.08 2.91
C GLY A 136 3.84 -10.26 3.62
N ASP A 137 2.59 -10.74 3.53
CA ASP A 137 1.48 -10.14 4.27
C ASP A 137 1.76 -10.12 5.78
N ILE A 138 1.46 -8.99 6.42
CA ILE A 138 1.51 -8.92 7.88
C ILE A 138 0.29 -9.64 8.45
N GLU A 139 0.54 -10.48 9.44
CA GLU A 139 -0.48 -11.15 10.23
C GLU A 139 -0.57 -10.46 11.59
N ASN A 140 -1.76 -10.52 12.20
CA ASN A 140 -2.02 -9.96 13.53
C ASN A 140 -1.43 -10.85 14.63
N GLU A 141 -0.10 -10.97 14.63
CA GLU A 141 0.74 -11.72 15.56
C GLU A 141 2.15 -11.12 15.60
N TRP A 142 2.85 -11.30 16.72
CA TRP A 142 4.15 -10.67 16.94
C TRP A 142 5.24 -11.24 16.03
N GLU A 143 5.18 -12.53 15.73
CA GLU A 143 6.11 -13.23 14.85
C GLU A 143 6.15 -12.62 13.44
N SER A 144 5.01 -12.20 12.92
CA SER A 144 4.93 -11.53 11.62
C SER A 144 5.60 -10.14 11.66
N THR A 145 5.39 -9.38 12.74
CA THR A 145 6.06 -8.08 12.96
C THR A 145 7.58 -8.24 13.01
N LEU A 146 8.07 -9.27 13.71
CA LEU A 146 9.50 -9.59 13.76
C LEU A 146 10.05 -10.01 12.40
N SER A 147 9.34 -10.86 11.67
CA SER A 147 9.74 -11.32 10.33
C SER A 147 9.96 -10.14 9.37
N ILE A 148 8.98 -9.23 9.29
CA ILE A 148 9.05 -8.05 8.42
C ILE A 148 10.17 -7.10 8.84
N SER A 149 10.25 -6.76 10.12
CA SER A 149 11.25 -5.81 10.62
C SER A 149 12.68 -6.35 10.47
N ASN A 150 12.89 -7.66 10.64
CA ASN A 150 14.19 -8.29 10.38
C ASN A 150 14.57 -8.23 8.88
N HIS A 151 13.61 -8.44 7.97
CA HIS A 151 13.87 -8.27 6.54
C HIS A 151 14.22 -6.82 6.21
N ALA A 152 13.39 -5.86 6.67
CA ALA A 152 13.60 -4.43 6.46
C ALA A 152 14.98 -3.96 6.96
N ALA A 153 15.43 -4.47 8.11
CA ALA A 153 16.75 -4.16 8.65
C ALA A 153 17.91 -4.59 7.75
N ASN A 154 17.76 -5.68 6.98
CA ASN A 154 18.79 -6.15 6.03
C ASN A 154 18.84 -5.31 4.74
N ILE A 155 17.75 -4.62 4.41
CA ILE A 155 17.64 -3.80 3.20
C ILE A 155 17.57 -2.29 3.51
N TYR A 156 18.09 -1.85 4.66
CA TYR A 156 18.07 -0.44 5.07
C TYR A 156 18.69 0.53 4.05
N TYR A 157 19.58 0.02 3.19
CA TYR A 157 20.23 0.78 2.11
C TYR A 157 19.32 1.01 0.90
N ALA A 158 18.22 0.26 0.78
CA ALA A 158 17.27 0.31 -0.32
C ALA A 158 16.33 1.53 -0.16
N TYR A 159 16.90 2.74 -0.28
CA TYR A 159 16.20 4.00 -0.11
C TYR A 159 16.52 5.01 -1.23
N GLN A 160 15.51 5.78 -1.62
CA GLN A 160 15.64 6.92 -2.53
C GLN A 160 14.60 8.00 -2.17
N PRO A 161 14.92 9.31 -2.24
CA PRO A 161 13.93 10.37 -2.01
C PRO A 161 12.68 10.21 -2.90
N GLY A 162 11.50 10.22 -2.29
CA GLY A 162 10.22 10.03 -2.99
C GLY A 162 9.78 8.57 -3.15
N TYR A 163 10.60 7.63 -2.67
CA TYR A 163 10.31 6.20 -2.63
C TYR A 163 10.45 5.66 -1.20
N TRP A 164 9.54 4.77 -0.80
CA TRP A 164 9.53 4.16 0.52
C TRP A 164 9.41 2.64 0.45
N ASN A 165 10.10 1.95 1.36
CA ASN A 165 9.82 0.55 1.62
C ASN A 165 8.54 0.47 2.47
N ASP A 166 7.53 -0.22 1.97
CA ASP A 166 6.28 -0.47 2.67
C ASP A 166 6.40 -1.77 3.46
N LEU A 167 6.47 -1.64 4.79
CA LEU A 167 6.52 -2.76 5.73
C LEU A 167 5.11 -3.31 6.03
N ASN A 168 4.11 -2.96 5.24
CA ASN A 168 2.71 -3.31 5.43
C ASN A 168 2.06 -2.50 6.57
N ILE A 169 0.76 -2.70 6.74
CA ILE A 169 -0.08 -2.00 7.71
C ILE A 169 0.37 -2.21 9.17
N LEU A 170 -0.01 -1.27 10.04
CA LEU A 170 0.12 -1.39 11.49
C LEU A 170 -1.02 -2.25 12.05
N THR A 171 -0.67 -3.30 12.79
CA THR A 171 -1.62 -4.19 13.50
C THR A 171 -1.98 -3.67 14.89
N VAL A 172 -1.50 -2.47 15.24
CA VAL A 172 -1.75 -1.76 16.49
C VAL A 172 -3.24 -1.65 16.81
N GLY A 173 -3.68 -2.33 17.87
CA GLY A 173 -5.06 -2.32 18.33
C GLY A 173 -5.99 -3.34 17.68
N LEU A 174 -5.47 -4.32 16.93
CA LEU A 174 -6.26 -5.42 16.36
C LEU A 174 -6.55 -6.57 17.36
N GLY A 175 -6.06 -6.49 18.60
CA GLY A 175 -6.51 -7.30 19.73
C GLY A 175 -5.84 -8.66 19.94
N LYS A 176 -4.77 -9.00 19.22
CA LYS A 176 -4.04 -10.27 19.38
C LYS A 176 -2.61 -10.14 19.93
N GLN A 177 -2.18 -8.93 20.26
CA GLN A 177 -0.83 -8.61 20.71
C GLN A 177 -0.89 -7.79 22.00
N ILE A 178 0.18 -7.81 22.80
CA ILE A 178 0.30 -6.99 24.01
C ILE A 178 0.71 -5.55 23.66
N ILE A 179 0.54 -4.63 24.61
CA ILE A 179 0.81 -3.19 24.40
C ILE A 179 2.28 -2.95 24.04
N GLU A 180 3.20 -3.68 24.65
CA GLU A 180 4.63 -3.59 24.39
C GLU A 180 4.98 -3.98 22.94
N GLU A 181 4.29 -4.97 22.38
CA GLU A 181 4.45 -5.39 20.98
C GLU A 181 3.92 -4.31 20.03
N TYR A 182 2.79 -3.67 20.37
CA TYR A 182 2.27 -2.54 19.58
C TYR A 182 3.17 -1.31 19.62
N ILE A 183 3.72 -0.97 20.79
CA ILE A 183 4.72 0.10 20.92
C ILE A 183 5.94 -0.23 20.06
N SER A 184 6.38 -1.50 20.08
CA SER A 184 7.54 -1.96 19.32
C SER A 184 7.30 -1.86 17.82
N GLN A 185 6.16 -2.34 17.30
CA GLN A 185 5.81 -2.24 15.88
C GLN A 185 5.80 -0.78 15.43
N PHE A 186 5.08 0.09 16.14
CA PHE A 186 4.97 1.50 15.75
C PHE A 186 6.33 2.21 15.75
N SER A 187 7.18 1.91 16.74
CA SER A 187 8.53 2.48 16.84
C SER A 187 9.45 1.96 15.73
N LEU A 188 9.40 0.67 15.40
CA LEU A 188 10.22 0.08 14.34
C LEU A 188 9.84 0.62 12.96
N TRP A 189 8.54 0.73 12.66
CA TRP A 189 8.07 1.31 11.40
C TRP A 189 8.49 2.77 11.27
N ALA A 190 8.48 3.52 12.37
CA ALA A 190 8.96 4.89 12.40
C ALA A 190 10.46 4.98 12.12
N ILE A 191 11.28 4.15 12.77
CA ILE A 191 12.74 4.10 12.58
C ILE A 191 13.08 3.69 11.14
N MET A 192 12.36 2.73 10.56
CA MET A 192 12.58 2.23 9.21
C MET A 192 11.97 3.13 8.12
N SER A 193 11.39 4.28 8.50
CA SER A 193 10.72 5.22 7.60
C SER A 193 9.64 4.56 6.71
N SER A 194 8.95 3.55 7.24
CA SER A 194 7.81 2.93 6.58
C SER A 194 6.60 3.87 6.57
N PRO A 195 5.70 3.79 5.57
CA PRO A 195 4.35 4.32 5.70
C PRO A 195 3.68 3.85 7.01
N LEU A 196 3.01 4.77 7.71
CA LEU A 196 2.25 4.49 8.92
C LEU A 196 0.76 4.38 8.58
N ILE A 197 0.32 3.19 8.17
CA ILE A 197 -1.06 2.92 7.74
C ILE A 197 -1.72 1.99 8.76
N ALA A 198 -2.67 2.50 9.55
CA ALA A 198 -3.36 1.70 10.58
C ALA A 198 -4.65 1.04 10.05
N GLU A 199 -4.91 -0.21 10.45
CA GLU A 199 -6.10 -0.99 10.04
C GLU A 199 -7.17 -1.09 11.16
N ASN A 200 -6.93 -0.48 12.32
CA ASN A 200 -7.79 -0.66 13.48
C ASN A 200 -9.17 0.02 13.36
N ASP A 201 -10.15 -0.51 14.11
CA ASP A 201 -11.48 0.10 14.20
C ASP A 201 -11.47 1.35 15.08
N LEU A 202 -11.39 2.51 14.44
CA LEU A 202 -11.35 3.83 15.11
C LEU A 202 -12.57 4.11 16.01
N ARG A 203 -13.71 3.43 15.80
CA ARG A 203 -14.94 3.67 16.58
C ARG A 203 -14.85 3.12 18.00
N ILE A 204 -13.99 2.12 18.20
CA ILE A 204 -13.80 1.42 19.47
C ILE A 204 -12.34 1.48 19.94
N MET A 205 -11.53 2.36 19.35
CA MET A 205 -10.11 2.54 19.69
C MET A 205 -9.96 3.03 21.13
N THR A 206 -9.20 2.31 21.94
CA THR A 206 -8.90 2.70 23.32
C THR A 206 -7.95 3.89 23.37
N LYS A 207 -7.93 4.62 24.49
CA LYS A 207 -6.99 5.72 24.71
C LYS A 207 -5.52 5.27 24.63
N GLU A 208 -5.24 4.05 25.09
CA GLU A 208 -3.89 3.47 25.06
C GLU A 208 -3.40 3.25 23.62
N ILE A 209 -4.23 2.63 22.77
CA ILE A 209 -3.95 2.46 21.35
C ILE A 209 -3.84 3.81 20.63
N ALA A 210 -4.73 4.75 20.94
CA ALA A 210 -4.66 6.10 20.39
C ALA A 210 -3.35 6.81 20.77
N ASN A 211 -2.88 6.66 22.01
CA ASN A 211 -1.62 7.26 22.45
C ASN A 211 -0.41 6.70 21.69
N ILE A 212 -0.42 5.41 21.32
CA ILE A 212 0.62 4.81 20.48
C ILE A 212 0.57 5.43 19.09
N LEU A 213 -0.56 5.30 18.39
CA LEU A 213 -0.72 5.72 16.99
C LEU A 213 -0.60 7.23 16.76
N THR A 214 -0.80 8.04 17.81
CA THR A 214 -0.73 9.51 17.74
C THR A 214 0.48 10.10 18.47
N ASN A 215 1.45 9.26 18.85
CA ASN A 215 2.66 9.73 19.51
C ASN A 215 3.46 10.66 18.59
N LYS A 216 3.43 11.97 18.90
CA LYS A 216 4.03 13.02 18.08
C LYS A 216 5.54 12.89 17.94
N GLU A 217 6.23 12.38 18.94
CA GLU A 217 7.70 12.24 18.90
C GLU A 217 8.10 11.11 17.95
N VAL A 218 7.39 9.97 18.01
CA VAL A 218 7.63 8.83 17.12
C VAL A 218 7.23 9.17 15.67
N ILE A 219 6.10 9.88 15.48
CA ILE A 219 5.71 10.38 14.16
C ILE A 219 6.75 11.37 13.61
N ALA A 220 7.32 12.24 14.46
CA ALA A 220 8.34 13.19 14.02
C ALA A 220 9.64 12.49 13.56
N ILE A 221 9.98 11.34 14.13
CA ILE A 221 11.08 10.50 13.64
C ILE A 221 10.74 9.98 12.23
N ASN A 222 9.55 9.38 12.06
CA ASN A 222 9.11 8.85 10.78
C ASN A 222 9.03 9.92 9.67
N GLN A 223 8.55 11.11 10.00
CA GLN A 223 8.38 12.24 9.07
C GLN A 223 9.65 13.12 8.97
N GLY A 224 10.77 12.64 9.51
CA GLY A 224 12.04 13.36 9.50
C GLY A 224 12.56 13.60 8.08
N LYS A 225 13.10 14.79 7.82
CA LYS A 225 13.56 15.23 6.48
C LYS A 225 14.68 14.39 5.86
N LEU A 226 15.40 13.62 6.67
CA LEU A 226 16.44 12.72 6.17
C LEU A 226 15.81 11.60 5.34
N CYS A 227 14.58 11.21 5.69
CA CYS A 227 13.81 10.21 4.98
C CYS A 227 14.56 8.87 4.83
N ARG A 228 15.47 8.50 5.74
CA ARG A 228 16.28 7.28 5.59
C ARG A 228 15.86 6.23 6.61
N SER A 229 15.82 4.98 6.17
CA SER A 229 15.69 3.85 7.09
C SER A 229 16.85 3.84 8.08
N GLY A 230 16.54 3.66 9.36
CA GLY A 230 17.53 3.29 10.36
C GLY A 230 18.12 1.90 10.08
N ASN A 231 19.32 1.65 10.61
CA ASN A 231 20.01 0.37 10.53
C ASN A 231 20.25 -0.21 11.93
N MET A 232 20.31 -1.53 12.03
CA MET A 232 20.83 -2.19 13.23
C MET A 232 22.36 -2.07 13.23
N ILE A 233 22.96 -1.81 14.41
CA ILE A 233 24.41 -1.65 14.62
C ILE A 233 24.93 -2.86 15.41
#